data_AF-A0A4Q8UR99-F1
#
_entry.id   AF-A0A4Q8UR99-F1
#
_cell.length_a   1.000
_cell.length_b   1.000
_cell.length_c   1.000
_cell.angle_alpha   90.00
_cell.angle_beta   90.00
_cell.angle_gamma   90.00
#
_symmetry.space_group_name_H-M   'P 1'
#
loop_
_entity.id
_entity.type
_entity.pdbx_description
1 polymer ?
#
loop_
_entity_poly.entity_id
_entity_poly.type
_entity_poly.pdbx_seq_one_letter_code
_entity_poly.pdbx_strand_id
1 'polypeptide(L)'
;MPEQQTNRRGPLTDSALRTKNRTARWLTEVFQPPVVVSVQLLVSPLTEPGFPGTIGYGALAALFVCVLPLVLLLVLVKLGKVTDHHVSDRRQRAPVLLMALASVLAGLLVLDVTGAPRSVVVMVLTIVGGIVVIGAVSPFWKISGHAAAISSSAVITVLMLGPVWLPLLVLIPAVGWSRVVLRAHTAGQVVAGALVGGLVMSGFWWLLQGWLV
;
A
#
# COMPACT_ATOMS: atom_id res chain seq x y z
N MET A 1 -29.30 41.13 20.00
CA MET A 1 -29.28 39.80 19.36
C MET A 1 -28.49 39.91 18.06
N PRO A 2 -27.29 39.32 17.92
CA PRO A 2 -26.59 39.28 16.64
C PRO A 2 -26.81 37.95 15.92
N GLU A 3 -26.92 38.04 14.60
CA GLU A 3 -27.21 37.00 13.62
C GLU A 3 -26.24 35.81 13.67
N GLN A 4 -26.81 34.61 13.76
CA GLN A 4 -26.12 33.37 13.43
C GLN A 4 -26.08 33.21 11.91
N GLN A 5 -24.96 33.59 11.28
CA GLN A 5 -24.61 33.16 9.92
C GLN A 5 -24.40 31.64 9.92
N THR A 6 -25.47 30.88 9.66
CA THR A 6 -25.40 29.44 9.46
C THR A 6 -24.80 29.15 8.09
N ASN A 7 -23.52 28.80 8.08
CA ASN A 7 -22.78 28.31 6.91
C ASN A 7 -23.30 26.92 6.49
N ARG A 8 -24.47 26.88 5.86
CA ARG A 8 -25.03 25.65 5.26
C ARG A 8 -24.40 25.43 3.88
N ARG A 9 -23.23 24.80 3.83
CA ARG A 9 -22.71 24.22 2.57
C ARG A 9 -23.63 23.06 2.17
N GLY A 10 -24.37 23.23 1.07
CA GLY A 10 -25.35 22.25 0.61
C GLY A 10 -24.72 21.00 -0.04
N PRO A 11 -25.47 19.87 -0.12
CA PRO A 11 -25.03 18.62 -0.76
C PRO A 11 -24.57 18.77 -2.23
N LEU A 12 -25.09 19.80 -2.91
CA LEU A 12 -24.80 20.12 -4.30
C LEU A 12 -23.37 20.66 -4.51
N THR A 13 -22.79 21.34 -3.52
CA THR A 13 -21.40 21.83 -3.60
C THR A 13 -20.36 20.73 -3.42
N ASP A 14 -20.63 19.75 -2.56
CA ASP A 14 -19.71 18.62 -2.35
C ASP A 14 -19.75 17.59 -3.49
N SER A 15 -20.90 17.44 -4.16
CA SER A 15 -21.01 16.62 -5.39
C SER A 15 -20.35 17.30 -6.59
N ALA A 16 -20.51 18.61 -6.77
CA ALA A 16 -19.82 19.38 -7.82
C ALA A 16 -18.29 19.41 -7.66
N LEU A 17 -17.78 19.50 -6.42
CA LEU A 17 -16.36 19.36 -6.09
C LEU A 17 -15.84 17.94 -6.33
N ARG A 18 -16.64 16.92 -6.01
CA ARG A 18 -16.34 15.52 -6.31
C ARG A 18 -16.23 15.27 -7.81
N THR A 19 -17.05 15.90 -8.64
CA THR A 19 -17.06 15.70 -10.11
C THR A 19 -15.92 16.44 -10.83
N LYS A 20 -15.39 17.54 -10.27
CA LYS A 20 -14.36 18.36 -10.94
C LYS A 20 -12.95 17.75 -11.01
N ASN A 21 -12.57 16.87 -10.09
CA ASN A 21 -11.18 16.34 -10.04
C ASN A 21 -11.06 14.91 -10.60
N ARG A 22 -11.39 14.73 -11.88
CA ARG A 22 -11.27 13.44 -12.59
C ARG A 22 -9.85 12.85 -12.49
N THR A 23 -8.82 13.68 -12.65
CA THR A 23 -7.42 13.27 -12.54
C THR A 23 -7.08 12.71 -11.15
N ALA A 24 -7.57 13.35 -10.08
CA ALA A 24 -7.31 12.88 -8.72
C ALA A 24 -7.97 11.51 -8.46
N ARG A 25 -9.18 11.29 -8.98
CA ARG A 25 -9.85 9.98 -8.88
C ARG A 25 -9.09 8.91 -9.65
N TRP A 26 -8.71 9.21 -10.89
CA TRP A 26 -7.93 8.30 -11.71
C TRP A 26 -6.59 7.92 -11.05
N LEU A 27 -5.86 8.89 -10.51
CA LEU A 27 -4.64 8.63 -9.74
C LEU A 27 -4.91 7.75 -8.52
N THR A 28 -6.00 8.00 -7.79
CA THR A 28 -6.38 7.16 -6.64
C THR A 28 -6.71 5.73 -7.06
N GLU A 29 -7.43 5.53 -8.16
CA GLU A 29 -7.86 4.22 -8.64
C GLU A 29 -6.69 3.41 -9.24
N VAL A 30 -5.82 4.05 -10.02
CA VAL A 30 -4.64 3.41 -10.61
C VAL A 30 -3.60 3.07 -9.54
N PHE A 31 -3.34 3.99 -8.62
CA PHE A 31 -2.35 3.82 -7.56
C PHE A 31 -2.97 3.33 -6.25
N GLN A 32 -4.00 2.48 -6.34
CA GLN A 32 -4.50 1.78 -5.17
C GLN A 32 -3.38 0.90 -4.57
N PRO A 33 -3.25 0.82 -3.23
CA PRO A 33 -2.17 0.07 -2.60
C PRO A 33 -2.03 -1.39 -3.09
N PRO A 34 -3.11 -2.18 -3.27
CA PRO A 34 -2.98 -3.54 -3.81
C PRO A 34 -2.39 -3.59 -5.22
N VAL A 35 -2.72 -2.60 -6.08
CA VAL A 35 -2.19 -2.52 -7.45
C VAL A 35 -0.70 -2.21 -7.43
N VAL A 36 -0.30 -1.17 -6.69
CA VAL A 36 1.09 -0.74 -6.56
C VAL A 36 1.96 -1.87 -6.01
N VAL A 37 1.50 -2.53 -4.93
CA VAL A 37 2.25 -3.63 -4.30
C VAL A 37 2.32 -4.86 -5.22
N SER A 38 1.24 -5.18 -5.96
CA SER A 38 1.26 -6.29 -6.93
C SER A 38 2.27 -6.05 -8.06
N VAL A 39 2.30 -4.83 -8.61
CA VAL A 39 3.30 -4.45 -9.63
C VAL A 39 4.72 -4.54 -9.06
N GLN A 40 4.94 -4.05 -7.84
CA GLN A 40 6.25 -4.15 -7.18
C GLN A 40 6.71 -5.60 -7.01
N LEU A 41 5.80 -6.52 -6.65
CA LEU A 41 6.11 -7.93 -6.50
C LEU A 41 6.42 -8.61 -7.83
N LEU A 42 5.70 -8.26 -8.91
CA LEU A 42 6.01 -8.74 -10.26
C LEU A 42 7.37 -8.25 -10.78
N VAL A 43 7.79 -7.04 -10.37
CA VAL A 43 9.08 -6.43 -10.72
C VAL A 43 10.23 -6.99 -9.86
N SER A 44 9.95 -7.51 -8.67
CA SER A 44 10.98 -7.95 -7.73
C SER A 44 12.00 -8.98 -8.28
N PRO A 45 11.67 -9.97 -9.13
CA PRO A 45 12.66 -10.91 -9.66
C PRO A 45 13.52 -10.37 -10.82
N LEU A 46 13.33 -9.13 -11.28
CA LEU A 46 14.03 -8.59 -12.47
C LEU A 46 15.56 -8.60 -12.38
N THR A 47 16.10 -8.45 -11.17
CA THR A 47 17.55 -8.39 -10.93
C THR A 47 18.19 -9.75 -10.67
N GLU A 48 17.39 -10.82 -10.66
CA GLU A 48 17.85 -12.16 -10.29
C GLU A 48 18.12 -13.03 -11.54
N PRO A 49 19.07 -13.97 -11.47
CA PRO A 49 19.27 -14.96 -12.52
C PRO A 49 17.98 -15.76 -12.80
N GLY A 50 17.74 -16.11 -14.07
CA GLY A 50 16.57 -16.88 -14.49
C GLY A 50 15.34 -16.05 -14.85
N PHE A 51 15.39 -14.72 -14.75
CA PHE A 51 14.39 -13.86 -15.37
C PHE A 51 14.41 -14.03 -16.92
N PRO A 52 13.26 -14.07 -17.62
CA PRO A 52 11.88 -13.88 -17.15
C PRO A 52 11.18 -15.13 -16.56
N GLY A 53 11.82 -16.31 -16.55
CA GLY A 53 11.22 -17.55 -16.05
C GLY A 53 10.81 -17.51 -14.57
N THR A 54 11.38 -16.60 -13.79
CA THR A 54 11.10 -16.40 -12.37
C THR A 54 9.94 -15.44 -12.08
N ILE A 55 9.31 -14.82 -13.09
CA ILE A 55 8.20 -13.88 -12.90
C ILE A 55 6.99 -14.52 -12.19
N GLY A 56 6.83 -15.84 -12.33
CA GLY A 56 5.80 -16.62 -11.64
C GLY A 56 5.86 -16.51 -10.11
N TYR A 57 7.07 -16.37 -9.53
CA TYR A 57 7.23 -16.16 -8.09
C TYR A 57 6.73 -14.78 -7.65
N GLY A 58 6.94 -13.74 -8.45
CA GLY A 58 6.37 -12.42 -8.22
C GLY A 58 4.84 -12.43 -8.27
N ALA A 59 4.26 -13.16 -9.23
CA ALA A 59 2.82 -13.35 -9.34
C ALA A 59 2.24 -14.14 -8.16
N LEU A 60 2.94 -15.20 -7.73
CA LEU A 60 2.58 -16.00 -6.56
C LEU A 60 2.64 -15.14 -5.28
N ALA A 61 3.66 -14.32 -5.12
CA ALA A 61 3.75 -13.37 -4.03
C ALA A 61 2.58 -12.37 -4.05
N ALA A 62 2.27 -11.78 -5.21
CA ALA A 62 1.14 -10.85 -5.36
C ALA A 62 -0.21 -11.51 -5.04
N LEU A 63 -0.39 -12.79 -5.37
CA LEU A 63 -1.57 -13.58 -5.00
C LEU A 63 -1.76 -13.60 -3.48
N PHE A 64 -0.73 -13.98 -2.72
CA PHE A 64 -0.84 -14.11 -1.26
C PHE A 64 -0.81 -12.78 -0.52
N VAL A 65 -0.13 -11.77 -1.06
CA VAL A 65 0.05 -10.46 -0.41
C VAL A 65 -1.12 -9.51 -0.69
N CYS A 66 -1.72 -9.57 -1.88
CA CYS A 66 -2.74 -8.61 -2.31
C CYS A 66 -4.08 -9.28 -2.62
N VAL A 67 -4.08 -10.23 -3.55
CA VAL A 67 -5.33 -10.76 -4.12
C VAL A 67 -6.12 -11.55 -3.07
N LEU A 68 -5.48 -12.52 -2.42
CA LEU A 68 -6.13 -13.40 -1.45
C LEU A 68 -6.66 -12.62 -0.23
N PRO A 69 -5.88 -11.74 0.44
CA PRO A 69 -6.40 -10.92 1.53
C PRO A 69 -7.58 -10.03 1.12
N LEU A 70 -7.52 -9.42 -0.09
CA LEU A 70 -8.58 -8.57 -0.60
C LEU A 70 -9.86 -9.38 -0.86
N VAL A 71 -9.75 -10.52 -1.53
CA VAL A 71 -10.89 -11.41 -1.80
C VAL A 71 -11.52 -11.88 -0.50
N LEU A 72 -10.71 -12.31 0.48
CA LEU A 72 -11.21 -12.72 1.80
C LEU A 72 -11.94 -11.58 2.51
N LEU A 73 -11.39 -10.36 2.48
CA LEU A 73 -12.05 -9.18 3.03
C LEU A 73 -13.41 -8.91 2.34
N LEU A 74 -13.46 -8.94 1.01
CA LEU A 74 -14.70 -8.73 0.26
C LEU A 74 -15.75 -9.80 0.56
N VAL A 75 -15.33 -11.06 0.73
CA VAL A 75 -16.21 -12.14 1.17
C VAL A 75 -16.74 -11.87 2.58
N LEU A 76 -15.90 -11.46 3.53
CA LEU A 76 -16.33 -11.10 4.89
C LEU A 76 -17.34 -9.94 4.90
N VAL A 77 -17.15 -8.95 4.04
CA VAL A 77 -18.11 -7.84 3.85
C VAL A 77 -19.44 -8.37 3.30
N LYS A 78 -19.39 -9.21 2.25
CA LYS A 78 -20.60 -9.81 1.67
C LYS A 78 -21.37 -10.69 2.66
N LEU A 79 -20.67 -11.34 3.58
CA LEU A 79 -21.25 -12.14 4.67
C LEU A 79 -21.72 -11.30 5.87
N GLY A 80 -21.56 -9.97 5.84
CA GLY A 80 -21.94 -9.07 6.94
C GLY A 80 -21.04 -9.17 8.18
N LYS A 81 -19.88 -9.84 8.08
CA LYS A 81 -18.90 -9.97 9.19
C LYS A 81 -18.01 -8.75 9.35
N VAL A 82 -17.83 -7.98 8.27
CA VAL A 82 -17.10 -6.71 8.25
C VAL A 82 -18.00 -5.65 7.64
N THR A 83 -18.00 -4.45 8.21
CA THR A 83 -18.95 -3.38 7.85
C THR A 83 -18.78 -2.93 6.41
N ASP A 84 -17.53 -2.73 5.98
CA ASP A 84 -17.20 -2.27 4.63
C ASP A 84 -15.73 -2.56 4.31
N HIS A 85 -15.35 -2.49 3.04
CA HIS A 85 -13.99 -2.81 2.58
C HIS A 85 -12.91 -1.83 3.06
N HIS A 86 -13.27 -0.63 3.53
CA HIS A 86 -12.32 0.28 4.19
C HIS A 86 -12.13 -0.04 5.67
N VAL A 87 -12.85 -1.03 6.20
CA VAL A 87 -12.80 -1.46 7.60
C VAL A 87 -12.98 -0.24 8.52
N SER A 88 -14.11 0.47 8.33
CA SER A 88 -14.38 1.73 9.01
C SER A 88 -14.46 1.56 10.53
N ASP A 89 -14.98 0.42 10.99
CA ASP A 89 -14.96 0.04 12.41
C ASP A 89 -13.55 -0.35 12.85
N ARG A 90 -13.01 0.41 13.82
CA ARG A 90 -11.68 0.17 14.40
C ARG A 90 -11.56 -1.22 15.03
N ARG A 91 -12.64 -1.79 15.58
CA ARG A 91 -12.62 -3.12 16.20
C ARG A 91 -12.36 -4.24 15.19
N GLN A 92 -12.74 -4.03 13.93
CA GLN A 92 -12.56 -5.00 12.84
C GLN A 92 -11.16 -4.94 12.22
N ARG A 93 -10.37 -3.89 12.49
CA ARG A 93 -9.05 -3.70 11.86
C ARG A 93 -8.03 -4.74 12.27
N ALA A 94 -7.92 -5.04 13.56
CA ALA A 94 -6.95 -6.02 14.05
C ALA A 94 -7.22 -7.43 13.49
N PRO A 95 -8.46 -7.97 13.50
CA PRO A 95 -8.76 -9.24 12.84
C PRO A 95 -8.43 -9.26 11.35
N VAL A 96 -8.77 -8.20 10.61
CA VAL A 96 -8.47 -8.11 9.17
C VAL A 96 -6.96 -8.04 8.90
N LEU A 97 -6.22 -7.29 9.71
CA LEU A 97 -4.75 -7.23 9.63
C LEU A 97 -4.11 -8.58 9.93
N LEU A 98 -4.57 -9.29 10.96
CA LEU A 98 -4.07 -10.62 11.30
C LEU A 98 -4.36 -11.65 10.21
N MET A 99 -5.56 -11.59 9.61
CA MET A 99 -5.91 -12.43 8.45
C MET A 99 -4.99 -12.15 7.26
N ALA A 100 -4.76 -10.88 6.93
CA ALA A 100 -3.85 -10.50 5.86
C ALA A 100 -2.41 -10.97 6.16
N LEU A 101 -1.94 -10.76 7.38
CA LEU A 101 -0.61 -11.20 7.81
C LEU A 101 -0.46 -12.73 7.72
N ALA A 102 -1.46 -13.49 8.16
CA ALA A 102 -1.46 -14.94 8.02
C ALA A 102 -1.37 -15.40 6.55
N SER A 103 -2.10 -14.74 5.64
CA SER A 103 -2.01 -15.00 4.20
C SER A 103 -0.60 -14.72 3.66
N VAL A 104 0.00 -13.59 4.05
CA VAL A 104 1.35 -13.21 3.62
C VAL A 104 2.38 -14.21 4.11
N LEU A 105 2.30 -14.63 5.38
CA LEU A 105 3.22 -15.61 5.96
C LEU A 105 3.07 -17.00 5.32
N ALA A 106 1.84 -17.41 4.98
CA ALA A 106 1.61 -18.63 4.21
C ALA A 106 2.25 -18.55 2.81
N GLY A 107 2.09 -17.41 2.12
CA GLY A 107 2.74 -17.17 0.84
C GLY A 107 4.26 -17.19 0.92
N LEU A 108 4.82 -16.59 1.98
CA LEU A 108 6.26 -16.62 2.24
C LEU A 108 6.79 -18.04 2.43
N LEU A 109 6.08 -18.88 3.18
CA LEU A 109 6.45 -20.29 3.35
C LEU A 109 6.41 -21.06 2.03
N VAL A 110 5.39 -20.82 1.19
CA VAL A 110 5.30 -21.44 -0.14
C VAL A 110 6.48 -21.00 -1.03
N LEU A 111 6.82 -19.71 -1.02
CA LEU A 111 7.95 -19.16 -1.77
C LEU A 111 9.29 -19.77 -1.31
N ASP A 112 9.48 -19.93 -0.01
CA ASP A 112 10.67 -20.55 0.58
C ASP A 112 10.84 -22.01 0.14
N VAL A 113 9.78 -22.82 0.29
CA VAL A 113 9.79 -24.25 -0.08
C VAL A 113 9.97 -24.47 -1.58
N THR A 114 9.50 -23.54 -2.41
CA THR A 114 9.62 -23.63 -3.88
C THR A 114 10.93 -23.07 -4.43
N GLY A 115 11.80 -22.50 -3.58
CA GLY A 115 13.09 -21.94 -4.00
C GLY A 115 12.93 -20.64 -4.78
N ALA A 116 12.02 -19.77 -4.36
CA ALA A 116 11.82 -18.47 -4.98
C ALA A 116 13.10 -17.61 -4.97
N PRO A 117 13.31 -16.73 -5.97
CA PRO A 117 14.45 -15.84 -6.00
C PRO A 117 14.50 -14.98 -4.74
N ARG A 118 15.73 -14.74 -4.27
CA ARG A 118 16.00 -14.03 -3.02
C ARG A 118 15.34 -12.65 -3.00
N SER A 119 15.40 -11.91 -4.10
CA SER A 119 14.76 -10.59 -4.19
C SER A 119 13.25 -10.61 -3.90
N VAL A 120 12.54 -11.67 -4.29
CA VAL A 120 11.10 -11.85 -4.04
C VAL A 120 10.86 -12.09 -2.55
N VAL A 121 11.64 -13.00 -1.95
CA VAL A 121 11.54 -13.33 -0.51
C VAL A 121 11.84 -12.10 0.35
N VAL A 122 12.91 -11.38 0.04
CA VAL A 122 13.28 -10.13 0.73
C VAL A 122 12.18 -9.08 0.57
N MET A 123 11.60 -8.94 -0.62
CA MET A 123 10.48 -8.02 -0.85
C MET A 123 9.27 -8.36 0.03
N VAL A 124 8.89 -9.63 0.11
CA VAL A 124 7.76 -10.08 0.95
C VAL A 124 8.06 -9.86 2.44
N LEU A 125 9.25 -10.18 2.92
CA LEU A 125 9.68 -9.91 4.31
C LEU A 125 9.64 -8.41 4.63
N THR A 126 10.08 -7.58 3.69
CA THR A 126 10.04 -6.12 3.83
C THR A 126 8.59 -5.60 3.92
N ILE A 127 7.68 -6.18 3.14
CA ILE A 127 6.23 -5.90 3.22
C ILE A 127 5.66 -6.35 4.57
N VAL A 128 6.04 -7.52 5.09
CA VAL A 128 5.65 -7.98 6.43
C VAL A 128 6.08 -6.97 7.49
N GLY A 129 7.33 -6.52 7.46
CA GLY A 129 7.82 -5.45 8.35
C GLY A 129 7.00 -4.17 8.22
N GLY A 130 6.67 -3.76 6.99
CA GLY A 130 5.78 -2.63 6.71
C GLY A 130 4.39 -2.78 7.32
N ILE A 131 3.75 -3.95 7.16
CA ILE A 131 2.44 -4.26 7.75
C ILE A 131 2.49 -4.17 9.28
N VAL A 132 3.55 -4.70 9.90
CA VAL A 132 3.73 -4.64 11.36
C VAL A 132 3.87 -3.19 11.85
N VAL A 133 4.72 -2.39 11.19
CA VAL A 133 4.91 -0.98 11.57
C VAL A 133 3.62 -0.18 11.37
N ILE A 134 2.95 -0.33 10.23
CA ILE A 134 1.67 0.34 9.96
C ILE A 134 0.62 -0.12 10.97
N GLY A 135 0.55 -1.42 11.26
CA GLY A 135 -0.33 -2.02 12.24
C GLY A 135 -0.13 -1.43 13.63
N ALA A 136 1.12 -1.21 14.05
CA ALA A 136 1.47 -0.59 15.33
C ALA A 136 1.12 0.90 15.40
N VAL A 137 1.26 1.65 14.30
CA VAL A 137 0.96 3.09 14.26
C VAL A 137 -0.54 3.37 14.09
N SER A 138 -1.25 2.52 13.35
CA SER A 138 -2.65 2.71 12.94
C SER A 138 -3.69 2.93 14.08
N PRO A 139 -3.51 2.42 15.31
CA PRO A 139 -4.42 2.69 16.42
C PRO A 139 -4.32 4.13 16.94
N PHE A 140 -3.11 4.72 16.85
CA PHE A 140 -2.80 6.04 17.40
C PHE A 140 -3.02 7.16 16.38
N TRP A 141 -2.68 6.91 15.11
CA TRP A 141 -2.72 7.95 14.08
C TRP A 141 -3.13 7.41 12.72
N LYS A 142 -4.01 8.15 12.02
CA LYS A 142 -4.44 7.81 10.66
C LYS A 142 -3.38 8.27 9.66
N ILE A 143 -2.55 7.34 9.18
CA ILE A 143 -1.62 7.61 8.07
C ILE A 143 -2.25 7.29 6.71
N SER A 144 -1.72 7.87 5.62
CA SER A 144 -2.20 7.57 4.28
C SER A 144 -1.53 6.33 3.69
N GLY A 145 -2.30 5.24 3.55
CA GLY A 145 -1.81 4.00 2.94
C GLY A 145 -1.44 4.13 1.46
N HIS A 146 -2.08 5.04 0.71
CA HIS A 146 -1.70 5.32 -0.69
C HIS A 146 -0.32 6.00 -0.76
N ALA A 147 -0.09 7.00 0.10
CA ALA A 147 1.19 7.67 0.18
C ALA A 147 2.32 6.73 0.66
N ALA A 148 2.02 5.85 1.62
CA ALA A 148 2.94 4.82 2.06
C ALA A 148 3.30 3.86 0.93
N ALA A 149 2.30 3.26 0.27
CA ALA A 149 2.51 2.28 -0.79
C ALA A 149 3.31 2.84 -1.98
N ILE A 150 2.95 4.03 -2.48
CA ILE A 150 3.66 4.63 -3.62
C ILE A 150 5.08 5.05 -3.25
N SER A 151 5.29 5.57 -2.04
CA SER A 151 6.62 5.94 -1.55
C SER A 151 7.51 4.71 -1.40
N SER A 152 7.01 3.65 -0.76
CA SER A 152 7.70 2.37 -0.64
C SER A 152 8.09 1.81 -2.01
N SER A 153 7.15 1.74 -2.95
CA SER A 153 7.39 1.19 -4.30
C SER A 153 8.37 2.03 -5.13
N ALA A 154 8.25 3.36 -5.09
CA ALA A 154 9.16 4.23 -5.83
C ALA A 154 10.60 4.15 -5.27
N VAL A 155 10.75 4.24 -3.94
CA VAL A 155 12.06 4.17 -3.29
C VAL A 155 12.72 2.81 -3.51
N ILE A 156 11.99 1.71 -3.33
CA ILE A 156 12.57 0.38 -3.50
C ILE A 156 12.96 0.11 -4.96
N THR A 157 12.18 0.61 -5.92
CA THR A 157 12.53 0.50 -7.34
C THR A 157 13.83 1.23 -7.66
N VAL A 158 14.04 2.43 -7.11
CA VAL A 158 15.31 3.17 -7.26
C VAL A 158 16.47 2.40 -6.63
N LEU A 159 16.27 1.81 -5.45
CA LEU A 159 17.31 1.02 -4.78
C LEU A 159 17.65 -0.27 -5.53
N MET A 160 16.65 -0.92 -6.14
CA MET A 160 16.83 -2.18 -6.88
C MET A 160 17.40 -1.98 -8.27
N LEU A 161 16.86 -1.01 -9.02
CA LEU A 161 17.12 -0.85 -10.45
C LEU A 161 18.01 0.35 -10.77
N GLY A 162 18.42 1.10 -9.75
CA GLY A 162 19.37 2.20 -9.86
C GLY A 162 18.76 3.58 -10.10
N PRO A 163 19.61 4.63 -10.18
CA PRO A 163 19.19 6.03 -10.15
C PRO A 163 18.42 6.48 -11.40
N VAL A 164 18.46 5.72 -12.50
CA VAL A 164 17.65 6.02 -13.70
C VAL A 164 16.14 6.05 -13.39
N TRP A 165 15.71 5.39 -12.32
CA TRP A 165 14.32 5.35 -11.86
C TRP A 165 13.93 6.46 -10.88
N LEU A 166 14.84 7.39 -10.54
CA LEU A 166 14.55 8.56 -9.71
C LEU A 166 13.29 9.36 -10.14
N PRO A 167 12.96 9.49 -11.45
CA PRO A 167 11.73 10.15 -11.86
C PRO A 167 10.44 9.56 -11.25
N LEU A 168 10.42 8.28 -10.83
CA LEU A 168 9.26 7.67 -10.16
C LEU A 168 8.90 8.37 -8.84
N LEU A 169 9.83 9.05 -8.18
CA LEU A 169 9.58 9.78 -6.94
C LEU A 169 8.54 10.90 -7.11
N VAL A 170 8.33 11.40 -8.34
CA VAL A 170 7.27 12.38 -8.66
C VAL A 170 5.87 11.81 -8.43
N LEU A 171 5.70 10.49 -8.46
CA LEU A 171 4.41 9.85 -8.16
C LEU A 171 3.99 10.06 -6.70
N ILE A 172 4.93 10.24 -5.78
CA ILE A 172 4.65 10.46 -4.35
C ILE A 172 3.82 11.74 -4.13
N PRO A 173 4.26 12.94 -4.55
CA PRO A 173 3.46 14.13 -4.43
C PRO A 173 2.21 14.09 -5.34
N ALA A 174 2.24 13.44 -6.50
CA ALA A 174 1.07 13.34 -7.39
C ALA A 174 -0.08 12.53 -6.74
N VAL A 175 0.23 11.34 -6.22
CA VAL A 175 -0.73 10.50 -5.50
C VAL A 175 -1.12 11.19 -4.19
N GLY A 176 -0.16 11.76 -3.46
CA GLY A 176 -0.40 12.51 -2.23
C GLY A 176 -1.39 13.67 -2.42
N TRP A 177 -1.20 14.48 -3.47
CA TRP A 177 -2.10 15.56 -3.86
C TRP A 177 -3.53 15.05 -4.11
N SER A 178 -3.67 13.91 -4.81
CA SER A 178 -4.98 13.31 -5.04
C SER A 178 -5.72 13.01 -3.74
N ARG A 179 -5.01 12.54 -2.70
CA ARG A 179 -5.59 12.19 -1.39
C ARG A 179 -6.06 13.42 -0.62
N VAL A 180 -5.32 14.53 -0.72
CA VAL A 180 -5.67 15.79 -0.06
C VAL A 180 -6.85 16.46 -0.76
N VAL A 181 -6.81 16.56 -2.10
CA VAL A 181 -7.87 17.20 -2.90
C VAL A 181 -9.19 16.44 -2.82
N LEU A 182 -9.15 15.10 -2.78
CA LEU A 182 -10.34 14.27 -2.56
C LEU A 182 -10.79 14.25 -1.09
N ARG A 183 -10.14 15.03 -0.20
CA ARG A 183 -10.41 15.12 1.24
C ARG A 183 -10.37 13.78 1.96
N ALA A 184 -9.60 12.82 1.45
CA ALA A 184 -9.42 11.51 2.09
C ALA A 184 -8.47 11.59 3.30
N HIS A 185 -7.48 12.48 3.22
CA HIS A 185 -6.44 12.70 4.23
C HIS A 185 -6.01 14.17 4.29
N THR A 186 -5.45 14.59 5.43
CA THR A 186 -4.74 15.88 5.53
C THR A 186 -3.33 15.78 4.96
N ALA A 187 -2.70 16.92 4.63
CA ALA A 187 -1.32 16.95 4.15
C ALA A 187 -0.35 16.28 5.13
N GLY A 188 -0.49 16.52 6.43
CA GLY A 188 0.33 15.87 7.46
C GLY A 188 0.19 14.34 7.48
N GLN A 189 -1.01 13.80 7.27
CA GLN A 189 -1.24 12.35 7.18
C GLN A 189 -0.61 11.74 5.92
N VAL A 190 -0.57 12.50 4.81
CA VAL A 190 0.08 12.10 3.56
C VAL A 190 1.60 12.09 3.71
N VAL A 191 2.18 13.17 4.25
CA VAL A 191 3.62 13.28 4.51
C VAL A 191 4.09 12.18 5.46
N ALA A 192 3.39 11.99 6.59
CA ALA A 192 3.70 10.92 7.53
C ALA A 192 3.62 9.53 6.85
N GLY A 193 2.59 9.28 6.04
CA GLY A 193 2.47 8.05 5.28
C GLY A 193 3.64 7.82 4.31
N ALA A 194 4.02 8.84 3.54
CA ALA A 194 5.12 8.76 2.60
C ALA A 194 6.48 8.52 3.28
N LEU A 195 6.75 9.21 4.39
CA LEU A 195 7.98 9.04 5.17
C LEU A 195 8.06 7.65 5.80
N VAL A 196 6.99 7.21 6.48
CA VAL A 196 6.93 5.87 7.07
C VAL A 196 7.11 4.81 5.98
N GLY A 197 6.36 4.89 4.88
CA GLY A 197 6.44 3.92 3.80
C GLY A 197 7.84 3.84 3.17
N GLY A 198 8.42 5.00 2.83
CA GLY A 198 9.75 5.06 2.22
C GLY A 198 10.84 4.53 3.15
N LEU A 199 10.92 5.06 4.38
CA LEU A 199 11.97 4.73 5.34
C LEU A 199 11.90 3.28 5.82
N VAL A 200 10.70 2.77 6.11
CA VAL A 200 10.51 1.39 6.57
C VAL A 200 10.90 0.43 5.46
N MET A 201 10.42 0.66 4.23
CA MET A 201 10.72 -0.20 3.08
C MET A 201 12.22 -0.18 2.76
N SER A 202 12.86 1.00 2.69
CA SER A 202 14.30 1.08 2.45
C SER A 202 15.12 0.47 3.59
N GLY A 203 14.74 0.71 4.85
CA GLY A 203 15.47 0.23 6.01
C GLY A 203 15.47 -1.29 6.10
N PHE A 204 14.29 -1.92 5.96
CA PHE A 204 14.19 -3.37 5.94
C PHE A 204 14.87 -3.98 4.70
N TRP A 205 14.76 -3.34 3.53
CA TRP A 205 15.45 -3.81 2.33
C TRP A 205 16.97 -3.85 2.52
N TRP A 206 17.57 -2.76 3.00
CA TRP A 206 19.00 -2.69 3.28
C TRP A 206 19.42 -3.72 4.33
N LEU A 207 18.64 -3.87 5.41
CA LEU A 207 18.93 -4.81 6.47
C LEU A 207 18.88 -6.26 5.96
N LEU A 208 17.84 -6.65 5.23
CA LEU A 208 17.65 -8.01 4.74
C LEU A 208 18.56 -8.35 3.54
N GLN A 209 18.88 -7.38 2.69
CA GLN A 209 19.92 -7.51 1.68
C GLN A 209 21.29 -7.72 2.34
N GLY A 210 21.63 -6.95 3.38
CA GLY A 210 22.93 -7.10 4.06
C GLY A 210 23.10 -8.40 4.84
N TRP A 211 22.02 -8.96 5.40
CA TRP A 211 22.05 -10.16 6.25
C TRP A 211 22.05 -11.49 5.50
N LEU A 212 21.64 -11.49 4.23
CA LEU A 212 21.53 -12.70 3.42
C LEU A 212 22.70 -12.84 2.40
N VAL A 213 23.72 -11.97 2.47
CA VAL A 213 25.01 -12.09 1.74
C VAL A 213 26.05 -12.77 2.63
#